data_AF-W2X210-F1
#
_entry.id   AF-W2X210-F1
#
_cell.length_a   1.000
_cell.length_b   1.000
_cell.length_c   1.000
_cell.angle_alpha   90.00
_cell.angle_beta   90.00
_cell.angle_gamma   90.00
#
_symmetry.space_group_name_H-M   'P 1'
#
loop_
_entity.id
_entity.type
_entity.pdbx_description
1 polymer ?
#
loop_
_entity_poly.entity_id
_entity_poly.type
_entity_poly.pdbx_seq_one_letter_code
_entity_poly.pdbx_strand_id
1 'polypeptide(L)'
;YIRGDPTFTSISDEGSSSIFSEGGNGSSPLVIGGKKRGWQTEAQTGLYAASSSFHNTLRFSVCSAAIVSIMFLMVFHFEVLNKGLARHFPTGSKWTPNTWEFAMYVQYIQQIAAISALTLLKTPYFLWEFTDLFSWANFLVYRAQDDPPASGRRLTTIILGGLVGYGDRIGTSETEMMYETISGFALALGFFLGIVFGATMYNRWLEHIGEKGRRGVIWRCLGLVPLVWFFSLLPLTMTVSFEISMEFKSGMLELWPLVVAFLVLILVICGVTIVVVRILLHRTERDLRRFRSRALWGVFYADCKYGGRLFFLLVIAQHVCMGMCLGLLDDSMVILVLLVTLHVMFLVTVFLTNPFQDGTLLVKRGTYVITTVKLVNLALAFAFLPMSTLSVPGLDRVANAFIGLNSIVIIGWCIRHVLIFGKLVIASTKVEFENWNARNLQAAYDISPSSYQLAVKTRY
;
A
#
# COMPACT_ATOMS: atom_id res chain seq x y z
N TYR A 1 -30.78 -0.65 7.74
CA TYR A 1 -31.10 -0.36 9.15
C TYR A 1 -32.56 -0.68 9.40
N ILE A 2 -32.88 -1.77 10.11
CA ILE A 2 -34.24 -2.01 10.60
C ILE A 2 -34.29 -1.60 12.07
N ARG A 3 -35.20 -0.67 12.34
CA ARG A 3 -35.55 -0.11 13.63
C ARG A 3 -36.32 -1.16 14.43
N GLY A 4 -35.76 -1.57 15.57
CA GLY A 4 -36.45 -2.15 16.73
C GLY A 4 -37.24 -3.43 16.51
N ASP A 5 -36.68 -4.56 16.94
CA ASP A 5 -37.48 -5.71 17.36
C ASP A 5 -37.23 -5.95 18.87
N PRO A 6 -38.24 -5.79 19.74
CA PRO A 6 -38.11 -5.92 21.19
C PRO A 6 -38.36 -7.38 21.59
N THR A 7 -37.43 -8.27 21.30
CA THR A 7 -37.49 -9.67 21.76
C THR A 7 -36.12 -10.18 22.19
N PHE A 8 -35.56 -9.62 23.26
CA PHE A 8 -34.66 -10.39 24.12
C PHE A 8 -35.03 -10.13 25.58
N THR A 9 -35.78 -11.08 26.11
CA THR A 9 -36.03 -11.30 27.52
C THR A 9 -34.70 -11.44 28.27
N SER A 10 -34.65 -10.80 29.44
CA SER A 10 -33.56 -10.84 30.40
C SER A 10 -33.09 -12.27 30.66
N ILE A 11 -31.85 -12.57 30.25
CA ILE A 11 -31.09 -13.69 30.83
C ILE A 11 -30.52 -13.15 32.14
N SER A 12 -31.14 -13.57 33.23
CA SER A 12 -30.65 -13.40 34.59
C SER A 12 -29.26 -14.01 34.74
N ASP A 13 -28.40 -13.27 35.43
CA ASP A 13 -27.09 -13.68 35.90
C ASP A 13 -27.16 -14.96 36.72
N GLU A 14 -26.37 -15.97 36.32
CA GLU A 14 -25.68 -16.87 37.24
C GLU A 14 -24.49 -17.54 36.53
N GLY A 15 -23.27 -17.19 36.94
CA GLY A 15 -22.11 -18.10 36.82
C GLY A 15 -21.18 -18.00 35.62
N SER A 16 -21.00 -16.85 34.96
CA SER A 16 -19.99 -16.68 33.90
C SER A 16 -19.18 -15.40 34.13
N SER A 17 -17.87 -15.56 34.37
CA SER A 17 -16.91 -14.46 34.41
C SER A 17 -16.90 -13.76 33.04
N SER A 18 -17.63 -12.66 32.93
CA SER A 18 -17.84 -11.96 31.67
C SER A 18 -16.60 -11.13 31.31
N ILE A 19 -16.05 -11.44 30.13
CA ILE A 19 -14.97 -10.72 29.40
C ILE A 19 -15.26 -9.21 29.18
N PHE A 20 -16.44 -8.73 29.59
CA PHE A 20 -16.99 -7.42 29.23
C PHE A 20 -17.29 -6.52 30.44
N SER A 21 -16.87 -6.90 31.66
CA SER A 21 -17.10 -6.09 32.87
C SER A 21 -15.98 -5.11 33.23
N GLU A 22 -14.88 -5.04 32.47
CA GLU A 22 -13.80 -4.09 32.73
C GLU A 22 -13.96 -2.80 31.92
N GLY A 23 -14.18 -1.69 32.63
CA GLY A 23 -13.71 -0.37 32.20
C GLY A 23 -14.73 0.64 31.67
N GLY A 24 -16.02 0.52 31.99
CA GLY A 24 -17.02 1.53 31.66
C GLY A 24 -17.56 2.25 32.89
N ASN A 25 -17.31 3.56 33.05
CA ASN A 25 -18.24 4.38 33.83
C ASN A 25 -19.63 4.16 33.22
N GLY A 26 -20.59 3.65 33.99
CA GLY A 26 -21.89 3.12 33.56
C GLY A 26 -22.84 4.07 32.79
N SER A 27 -22.32 5.16 32.21
CA SER A 27 -23.00 6.15 31.39
C SER A 27 -22.66 6.07 29.89
N SER A 28 -21.69 5.23 29.48
CA SER A 28 -21.29 5.11 28.07
C SER A 28 -21.75 3.76 27.46
N PRO A 29 -22.36 3.76 26.25
CA PRO A 29 -22.75 2.51 25.60
C PRO A 29 -21.52 1.68 25.23
N LEU A 30 -21.55 0.38 25.53
CA LEU A 30 -20.53 -0.57 25.13
C LEU A 30 -20.59 -0.79 23.61
N VAL A 31 -19.60 -0.28 22.87
CA VAL A 31 -19.45 -0.50 21.42
C VAL A 31 -18.40 -1.57 21.21
N ILE A 32 -18.82 -2.75 20.75
CA ILE A 32 -17.92 -3.88 20.47
C ILE A 32 -17.45 -3.77 19.02
N GLY A 33 -16.13 -3.76 18.80
CA GLY A 33 -15.50 -3.66 17.47
C GLY A 33 -15.24 -2.23 16.97
N GLY A 34 -15.78 -1.22 17.66
CA GLY A 34 -15.55 0.21 17.40
C GLY A 34 -14.48 0.84 18.31
N LYS A 35 -14.43 2.17 18.34
CA LYS A 35 -13.46 2.97 19.10
C LYS A 35 -13.60 2.72 20.61
N LYS A 36 -12.52 2.31 21.28
CA LYS A 36 -12.49 2.09 22.73
C LYS A 36 -12.62 3.43 23.48
N ARG A 37 -13.69 3.60 24.26
CA ARG A 37 -13.90 4.77 25.12
C ARG A 37 -13.39 4.45 26.54
N GLY A 38 -12.56 5.31 27.13
CA GLY A 38 -12.17 5.22 28.56
C GLY A 38 -10.89 4.46 28.94
N TRP A 39 -10.09 3.98 27.99
CA TRP A 39 -8.90 3.15 28.28
C TRP A 39 -7.70 3.90 28.92
N GLN A 40 -7.59 5.22 28.73
CA GLN A 40 -6.42 5.97 29.19
C GLN A 40 -6.27 6.00 30.73
N THR A 41 -7.35 5.76 31.48
CA THR A 41 -7.32 5.70 32.95
C THR A 41 -6.77 4.39 33.52
N GLU A 42 -6.79 3.28 32.77
CA GLU A 42 -6.35 1.95 33.26
C GLU A 42 -4.90 1.61 32.88
N ALA A 43 -4.38 2.20 31.79
CA ALA A 43 -3.00 2.02 31.33
C ALA A 43 -1.93 2.62 32.27
N GLN A 44 -2.34 3.27 33.37
CA GLN A 44 -1.46 3.93 34.35
C GLN A 44 -0.90 2.99 35.44
N THR A 45 -1.20 1.68 35.39
CA THR A 45 -0.59 0.70 36.32
C THR A 45 0.73 0.14 35.73
N GLY A 46 1.80 0.09 36.53
CA GLY A 46 3.20 0.02 36.04
C GLY A 46 3.55 -1.14 35.08
N LEU A 47 2.97 -2.34 35.25
CA LEU A 47 3.24 -3.48 34.36
C LEU A 47 2.50 -3.35 33.01
N TYR A 48 1.26 -2.84 33.04
CA TYR A 48 0.46 -2.55 31.85
C TYR A 48 1.02 -1.35 31.06
N ALA A 49 1.59 -0.37 31.76
CA ALA A 49 2.25 0.78 31.16
C ALA A 49 3.48 0.38 30.31
N ALA A 50 4.32 -0.53 30.81
CA ALA A 50 5.50 -1.02 30.09
C ALA A 50 5.12 -1.81 28.82
N SER A 51 4.15 -2.72 28.92
CA SER A 51 3.66 -3.49 27.77
C SER A 51 3.00 -2.59 26.74
N SER A 52 2.18 -1.61 27.17
CA SER A 52 1.57 -0.62 26.29
C SER A 52 2.61 0.25 25.59
N SER A 53 3.64 0.70 26.31
CA SER A 53 4.76 1.48 25.75
C SER A 53 5.52 0.70 24.67
N PHE A 54 5.77 -0.61 24.89
CA PHE A 54 6.39 -1.47 23.89
C PHE A 54 5.54 -1.59 22.63
N HIS A 55 4.24 -1.91 22.76
CA HIS A 55 3.33 -2.00 21.60
C HIS A 55 3.21 -0.67 20.84
N ASN A 56 3.17 0.45 21.55
CA ASN A 56 3.14 1.79 20.97
C ASN A 56 4.41 2.09 20.18
N THR A 57 5.58 1.84 20.77
CA THR A 57 6.86 2.05 20.10
C THR A 57 6.97 1.18 18.86
N LEU A 58 6.58 -0.08 18.95
CA LEU A 58 6.63 -1.04 17.85
C LEU A 58 5.71 -0.62 16.70
N ARG A 59 4.43 -0.31 16.95
CA ARG A 59 3.48 0.06 15.89
C ARG A 59 3.94 1.29 15.12
N PHE A 60 4.41 2.33 15.83
CA PHE A 60 4.87 3.57 15.18
C PHE A 60 6.16 3.33 14.41
N SER A 61 7.12 2.60 14.97
CA SER A 61 8.37 2.26 14.26
C SER A 61 8.09 1.48 12.98
N VAL A 62 7.17 0.51 13.02
CA VAL A 62 6.82 -0.32 11.86
C VAL A 62 6.06 0.51 10.82
N CYS A 63 5.12 1.35 11.23
CA CYS A 63 4.41 2.24 10.29
C CYS A 63 5.36 3.25 9.62
N SER A 64 6.25 3.89 10.39
CA SER A 64 7.28 4.77 9.82
C SER A 64 8.20 4.03 8.86
N ALA A 65 8.65 2.82 9.20
CA ALA A 65 9.44 1.98 8.30
C ALA A 65 8.70 1.64 7.00
N ALA A 66 7.38 1.47 7.06
CA ALA A 66 6.55 1.22 5.89
C ALA A 66 6.43 2.44 4.97
N ILE A 67 6.20 3.62 5.53
CA ILE A 67 6.14 4.87 4.76
C ILE A 67 7.49 5.16 4.10
N VAL A 68 8.59 5.06 4.85
CA VAL A 68 9.96 5.26 4.34
C VAL A 68 10.26 4.27 3.21
N SER A 69 9.85 3.00 3.35
CA SER A 69 10.02 1.99 2.31
C SER A 69 9.30 2.34 1.01
N ILE A 70 8.06 2.84 1.08
CA ILE A 70 7.33 3.28 -0.13
C ILE A 70 8.05 4.44 -0.81
N MET A 71 8.54 5.41 -0.04
CA MET A 71 9.29 6.54 -0.59
C MET A 71 10.55 6.06 -1.32
N PHE A 72 11.32 5.14 -0.73
CA PHE A 72 12.47 4.54 -1.41
C PHE A 72 12.08 3.77 -2.67
N LEU A 73 10.98 3.01 -2.64
CA LEU A 73 10.50 2.26 -3.80
C LEU A 73 10.10 3.17 -4.96
N MET A 74 9.51 4.33 -4.68
CA MET A 74 9.23 5.36 -5.69
C MET A 74 10.53 5.92 -6.29
N VAL A 75 11.53 6.21 -5.45
CA VAL A 75 12.87 6.62 -5.92
C VAL A 75 13.51 5.52 -6.77
N PHE A 76 13.41 4.25 -6.38
CA PHE A 76 13.97 3.15 -7.14
C PHE A 76 13.28 2.98 -8.49
N HIS A 77 11.95 3.13 -8.54
CA HIS A 77 11.22 3.13 -9.80
C HIS A 77 11.70 4.25 -10.73
N PHE A 78 11.96 5.44 -10.18
CA PHE A 78 12.48 6.56 -10.95
C PHE A 78 13.92 6.31 -11.43
N GLU A 79 14.80 5.78 -10.58
CA GLU A 79 16.23 5.64 -10.89
C GLU A 79 16.61 4.37 -11.65
N VAL A 80 15.76 3.32 -11.67
CA VAL A 80 16.05 2.05 -12.34
C VAL A 80 16.33 2.20 -13.84
N LEU A 81 15.85 3.28 -14.47
CA LEU A 81 16.06 3.58 -15.89
C LEU A 81 17.12 4.66 -16.14
N ASN A 82 17.81 5.11 -15.10
CA ASN A 82 18.90 6.06 -15.23
C ASN A 82 20.15 5.35 -15.78
N LYS A 83 20.46 5.58 -17.05
CA LYS A 83 21.61 4.97 -17.73
C LYS A 83 22.95 5.30 -17.06
N GLY A 84 23.09 6.49 -16.49
CA GLY A 84 24.32 6.91 -15.80
C GLY A 84 24.55 6.13 -14.52
N LEU A 85 23.48 5.82 -13.78
CA LEU A 85 23.56 5.00 -12.58
C LEU A 85 23.67 3.51 -12.89
N ALA A 86 22.96 3.03 -13.92
CA ALA A 86 22.90 1.61 -14.28
C ALA A 86 24.27 0.95 -14.48
N ARG A 87 25.26 1.70 -14.98
CA ARG A 87 26.64 1.21 -15.19
C ARG A 87 27.39 0.84 -13.91
N HIS A 88 26.98 1.40 -12.77
CA HIS A 88 27.59 1.19 -11.46
C HIS A 88 26.99 -0.01 -10.70
N PHE A 89 25.97 -0.64 -11.27
CA PHE A 89 25.32 -1.80 -10.71
C PHE A 89 25.70 -3.06 -11.51
N PRO A 90 26.33 -4.06 -10.89
CA PRO A 90 26.62 -5.32 -11.56
C PRO A 90 25.32 -5.97 -12.05
N THR A 91 25.36 -6.55 -13.25
CA THR A 91 24.24 -7.32 -13.81
C THR A 91 23.89 -8.47 -12.86
N GLY A 92 22.60 -8.59 -12.49
CA GLY A 92 22.12 -9.62 -11.56
C GLY A 92 22.43 -9.36 -10.09
N SER A 93 22.94 -8.18 -9.72
CA SER A 93 23.12 -7.81 -8.32
C SER A 93 21.77 -7.79 -7.59
N LYS A 94 21.75 -8.41 -6.40
CA LYS A 94 20.58 -8.47 -5.51
C LYS A 94 20.24 -7.13 -4.84
N TRP A 95 21.09 -6.13 -5.01
CA TRP A 95 21.08 -4.85 -4.31
C TRP A 95 20.99 -3.67 -5.27
N THR A 96 20.17 -3.82 -6.31
CA THR A 96 19.93 -2.78 -7.31
C THR A 96 18.51 -2.23 -7.17
N PRO A 97 18.30 -0.95 -7.53
CA PRO A 97 16.97 -0.42 -7.71
C PRO A 97 16.14 -1.31 -8.64
N ASN A 98 14.88 -1.52 -8.29
CA ASN A 98 13.98 -2.40 -9.03
C ASN A 98 12.55 -1.85 -8.97
N THR A 99 11.69 -2.34 -9.86
CA THR A 99 10.29 -1.88 -9.96
C THR A 99 9.30 -2.86 -9.34
N TRP A 100 9.64 -4.15 -9.24
CA TRP A 100 8.72 -5.18 -8.79
C TRP A 100 8.43 -5.13 -7.28
N GLU A 101 9.39 -4.68 -6.46
CA GLU A 101 9.22 -4.65 -5.00
C GLU A 101 8.06 -3.73 -4.61
N PHE A 102 7.82 -2.65 -5.35
CA PHE A 102 6.71 -1.74 -5.09
C PHE A 102 5.36 -2.46 -5.08
N ALA A 103 5.06 -3.20 -6.14
CA ALA A 103 3.79 -3.90 -6.27
C ALA A 103 3.61 -4.90 -5.13
N MET A 104 4.62 -5.71 -4.80
CA MET A 104 4.48 -6.68 -3.71
C MET A 104 4.38 -6.03 -2.33
N TYR A 105 5.13 -4.96 -2.10
CA TYR A 105 5.14 -4.24 -0.82
C TYR A 105 3.78 -3.62 -0.52
N VAL A 106 3.23 -2.89 -1.49
CA VAL A 106 1.92 -2.22 -1.38
C VAL A 106 0.82 -3.23 -1.08
N GLN A 107 0.77 -4.33 -1.84
CA GLN A 107 -0.24 -5.36 -1.60
C GLN A 107 -0.12 -6.00 -0.21
N TYR A 108 1.10 -6.09 0.34
CA TYR A 108 1.32 -6.64 1.67
C TYR A 108 0.84 -5.69 2.77
N ILE A 109 1.20 -4.41 2.68
CA ILE A 109 0.73 -3.39 3.63
C ILE A 109 -0.80 -3.27 3.59
N GLN A 110 -1.39 -3.23 2.40
CA GLN A 110 -2.85 -3.17 2.24
C GLN A 110 -3.56 -4.40 2.77
N GLN A 111 -2.92 -5.57 2.77
CA GLN A 111 -3.48 -6.76 3.40
C GLN A 111 -3.44 -6.68 4.92
N ILE A 112 -2.37 -6.15 5.51
CA ILE A 112 -2.31 -5.91 6.95
C ILE A 112 -3.41 -4.94 7.35
N ALA A 113 -3.57 -3.85 6.60
CA ALA A 113 -4.67 -2.92 6.78
C ALA A 113 -6.02 -3.64 6.61
N ALA A 114 -6.23 -4.47 5.59
CA ALA A 114 -7.50 -5.16 5.35
C ALA A 114 -7.98 -6.05 6.50
N ILE A 115 -7.11 -6.53 7.40
CA ILE A 115 -7.54 -7.24 8.61
C ILE A 115 -8.42 -6.33 9.47
N SER A 116 -8.13 -5.02 9.53
CA SER A 116 -8.93 -3.99 10.20
C SER A 116 -10.39 -3.99 9.75
N ALA A 117 -10.64 -4.30 8.48
CA ALA A 117 -11.95 -4.27 7.84
C ALA A 117 -12.78 -5.54 8.07
N LEU A 118 -12.29 -6.51 8.86
CA LEU A 118 -13.01 -7.75 9.19
C LEU A 118 -13.75 -7.63 10.54
N THR A 119 -14.89 -8.31 10.69
CA THR A 119 -15.64 -8.42 11.95
C THR A 119 -15.03 -9.49 12.87
N LEU A 120 -13.83 -9.24 13.38
CA LEU A 120 -13.12 -10.16 14.27
C LEU A 120 -13.36 -9.81 15.75
N LEU A 121 -14.52 -10.22 16.28
CA LEU A 121 -15.01 -9.81 17.61
C LEU A 121 -14.09 -10.19 18.79
N LYS A 122 -13.24 -11.21 18.65
CA LYS A 122 -12.31 -11.64 19.71
C LYS A 122 -10.91 -11.03 19.57
N THR A 123 -10.74 -10.05 18.68
CA THR A 123 -9.44 -9.41 18.46
C THR A 123 -9.06 -8.50 19.64
N PRO A 124 -7.88 -8.69 20.24
CA PRO A 124 -7.36 -7.76 21.23
C PRO A 124 -7.18 -6.35 20.66
N TYR A 125 -7.51 -5.31 21.44
CA TYR A 125 -7.46 -3.92 20.97
C TYR A 125 -6.09 -3.45 20.48
N PHE A 126 -4.99 -3.93 21.09
CA PHE A 126 -3.65 -3.57 20.65
C PHE A 126 -3.33 -4.08 19.23
N LEU A 127 -4.00 -5.14 18.75
CA LEU A 127 -3.90 -5.60 17.38
C LEU A 127 -4.67 -4.68 16.42
N TRP A 128 -5.88 -4.23 16.79
CA TRP A 128 -6.61 -3.22 16.01
C TRP A 128 -5.83 -1.93 15.88
N GLU A 129 -5.29 -1.44 16.99
CA GLU A 129 -4.43 -0.27 17.02
C GLU A 129 -3.19 -0.38 16.12
N PHE A 130 -2.66 -1.59 15.92
CA PHE A 130 -1.56 -1.86 15.01
C PHE A 130 -2.01 -1.85 13.54
N THR A 131 -3.12 -2.52 13.21
CA THR A 131 -3.60 -2.63 11.82
C THR A 131 -4.26 -1.34 11.32
N ASP A 132 -5.00 -0.64 12.19
CA ASP A 132 -5.66 0.64 11.90
C ASP A 132 -4.63 1.75 11.57
N LEU A 133 -3.40 1.66 12.10
CA LEU A 133 -2.32 2.60 11.80
C LEU A 133 -1.89 2.55 10.32
N PHE A 134 -2.22 1.47 9.60
CA PHE A 134 -2.01 1.34 8.16
C PHE A 134 -3.17 1.86 7.32
N SER A 135 -4.15 2.57 7.90
CA SER A 135 -5.29 3.14 7.18
C SER A 135 -4.89 4.03 6.00
N TRP A 136 -3.72 4.70 6.10
CA TRP A 136 -3.17 5.52 5.02
C TRP A 136 -2.90 4.71 3.75
N ALA A 137 -2.67 3.39 3.87
CA ALA A 137 -2.52 2.50 2.72
C ALA A 137 -3.82 2.32 1.92
N ASN A 138 -4.94 2.71 2.53
CA ASN A 138 -6.26 2.78 1.94
C ASN A 138 -6.72 4.23 1.66
N PHE A 139 -5.80 5.21 1.67
CA PHE A 139 -6.09 6.64 1.57
C PHE A 139 -6.97 7.22 2.69
N LEU A 140 -7.05 6.53 3.83
CA LEU A 140 -7.82 6.97 4.99
C LEU A 140 -6.91 7.52 6.08
N VAL A 141 -7.29 8.65 6.67
CA VAL A 141 -6.49 9.29 7.71
C VAL A 141 -6.85 8.69 9.06
N TYR A 142 -5.85 8.14 9.75
CA TYR A 142 -6.02 7.74 11.15
C TYR A 142 -6.10 9.00 12.03
N ARG A 143 -7.28 9.28 12.57
CA ARG A 143 -7.48 10.38 13.51
C ARG A 143 -7.31 9.88 14.94
N ALA A 144 -6.27 10.38 15.60
CA ALA A 144 -5.95 10.01 16.98
C ALA A 144 -7.08 10.41 17.94
N GLN A 145 -7.05 9.82 19.12
CA GLN A 145 -8.15 9.76 20.09
C GLN A 145 -8.63 11.12 20.63
N ASP A 146 -7.89 12.21 20.38
CA ASP A 146 -8.06 13.53 21.00
C ASP A 146 -8.99 14.50 20.24
N ASP A 147 -9.47 14.13 19.05
CA ASP A 147 -10.47 14.95 18.36
C ASP A 147 -11.83 14.83 19.08
N PRO A 148 -12.46 15.97 19.47
CA PRO A 148 -13.73 15.95 20.18
C PRO A 148 -14.78 15.24 19.32
N PRO A 149 -15.54 14.30 19.88
CA PRO A 149 -16.52 13.55 19.10
C PRO A 149 -17.53 14.51 18.52
N ALA A 150 -17.73 14.46 17.20
CA ALA A 150 -18.91 15.05 16.57
C ALA A 150 -20.13 14.53 17.33
N SER A 151 -20.92 15.47 17.85
CA SER A 151 -22.03 15.27 18.77
C SER A 151 -23.14 14.38 18.17
N GLY A 152 -22.95 13.07 18.23
CA GLY A 152 -23.92 12.05 17.83
C GLY A 152 -24.12 11.06 18.98
N ARG A 153 -25.12 11.31 19.82
CA ARG A 153 -25.53 10.37 20.88
C ARG A 153 -26.14 9.10 20.26
N ARG A 154 -25.30 8.11 19.90
CA ARG A 154 -25.75 6.76 19.53
C ARG A 154 -26.15 6.01 20.82
N LEU A 155 -27.45 5.84 21.06
CA LEU A 155 -27.96 4.95 22.12
C LEU A 155 -27.92 3.50 21.63
N THR A 156 -27.76 2.58 22.57
CA THR A 156 -27.75 1.11 22.45
C THR A 156 -26.41 0.49 22.04
N THR A 157 -26.10 -0.66 22.63
CA THR A 157 -24.97 -1.53 22.28
C THR A 157 -25.11 -1.96 20.81
N ILE A 158 -24.34 -1.34 19.91
CA ILE A 158 -24.30 -1.71 18.49
C ILE A 158 -23.00 -2.47 18.27
N ILE A 159 -23.10 -3.70 17.76
CA ILE A 159 -21.95 -4.45 17.27
C ILE A 159 -21.57 -3.81 15.93
N LEU A 160 -20.49 -3.02 15.91
CA LEU A 160 -19.97 -2.47 14.69
C LEU A 160 -19.04 -3.51 14.05
N GLY A 161 -19.51 -4.12 12.96
CA GLY A 161 -18.77 -5.12 12.20
C GLY A 161 -18.09 -4.56 10.97
N GLY A 162 -17.06 -5.27 10.51
CA GLY A 162 -16.44 -5.08 9.21
C GLY A 162 -15.90 -3.68 8.99
N LEU A 163 -16.21 -3.13 7.81
CA LEU A 163 -15.72 -1.82 7.40
C LEU A 163 -16.32 -0.66 8.21
N VAL A 164 -17.52 -0.86 8.78
CA VAL A 164 -18.16 0.11 9.69
C VAL A 164 -17.38 0.22 11.00
N GLY A 165 -17.01 -0.92 11.60
CA GLY A 165 -16.18 -0.94 12.82
C GLY A 165 -14.80 -0.38 12.57
N TYR A 166 -14.21 -0.68 11.41
CA TYR A 166 -12.96 -0.05 10.97
C TYR A 166 -13.07 1.48 10.89
N GLY A 167 -14.09 2.01 10.20
CA GLY A 167 -14.34 3.45 10.10
C GLY A 167 -14.43 4.14 11.45
N ASP A 168 -15.21 3.58 12.38
CA ASP A 168 -15.36 4.13 13.73
C ASP A 168 -14.03 4.16 14.50
N ARG A 169 -13.18 3.12 14.37
CA ARG A 169 -11.87 3.07 15.03
C ARG A 169 -10.87 4.09 14.48
N ILE A 170 -10.88 4.36 13.18
CA ILE A 170 -10.02 5.37 12.56
C ILE A 170 -10.56 6.80 12.68
N GLY A 171 -11.83 6.95 13.11
CA GLY A 171 -12.49 8.25 13.24
C GLY A 171 -13.05 8.78 11.92
N THR A 172 -13.48 7.89 11.02
CA THR A 172 -14.13 8.23 9.74
C THR A 172 -15.55 7.69 9.77
N SER A 173 -16.53 8.54 9.43
CA SER A 173 -17.93 8.09 9.37
C SER A 173 -18.17 7.16 8.18
N GLU A 174 -19.11 6.23 8.33
CA GLU A 174 -19.48 5.24 7.30
C GLU A 174 -19.84 5.90 5.96
N THR A 175 -20.54 7.03 6.02
CA THR A 175 -21.01 7.82 4.87
C THR A 175 -19.91 8.65 4.20
N GLU A 176 -18.82 8.97 4.91
CA GLU A 176 -17.73 9.79 4.37
C GLU A 176 -16.56 8.95 3.86
N MET A 177 -16.51 7.66 4.22
CA MET A 177 -15.37 6.79 3.93
C MET A 177 -15.06 6.68 2.43
N MET A 178 -16.10 6.59 1.57
CA MET A 178 -15.91 6.61 0.12
C MET A 178 -15.32 7.95 -0.35
N TYR A 179 -15.86 9.07 0.13
CA TYR A 179 -15.40 10.41 -0.23
C TYR A 179 -13.96 10.69 0.23
N GLU A 180 -13.60 10.28 1.45
CA GLU A 180 -12.23 10.37 1.96
C GLU A 180 -11.25 9.55 1.11
N THR A 181 -11.64 8.33 0.71
CA THR A 181 -10.81 7.47 -0.14
C THR A 181 -10.62 8.05 -1.54
N ILE A 182 -11.69 8.54 -2.17
CA ILE A 182 -11.64 9.16 -3.50
C ILE A 182 -10.84 10.47 -3.46
N SER A 183 -11.05 11.31 -2.44
CA SER A 183 -10.30 12.56 -2.28
C SER A 183 -8.83 12.30 -2.00
N GLY A 184 -8.48 11.33 -1.15
CA GLY A 184 -7.09 10.91 -0.92
C GLY A 184 -6.42 10.37 -2.19
N PHE A 185 -7.14 9.57 -2.99
CA PHE A 185 -6.67 9.15 -4.32
C PHE A 185 -6.45 10.35 -5.26
N ALA A 186 -7.41 11.28 -5.34
CA ALA A 186 -7.31 12.47 -6.18
C ALA A 186 -6.14 13.38 -5.78
N LEU A 187 -5.88 13.53 -4.47
CA LEU A 187 -4.74 14.26 -3.93
C LEU A 187 -3.42 13.59 -4.30
N ALA A 188 -3.32 12.26 -4.12
CA ALA A 188 -2.12 11.52 -4.50
C ALA A 188 -1.86 11.62 -6.02
N LEU A 189 -2.90 11.40 -6.84
CA LEU A 189 -2.80 11.52 -8.29
C LEU A 189 -2.41 12.94 -8.72
N GLY A 190 -3.05 13.96 -8.13
CA GLY A 190 -2.76 15.37 -8.37
C GLY A 190 -1.32 15.75 -8.04
N PHE A 191 -0.77 15.24 -6.92
CA PHE A 191 0.63 15.43 -6.55
C PHE A 191 1.59 14.89 -7.62
N PHE A 192 1.40 13.64 -8.08
CA PHE A 192 2.28 13.05 -9.10
C PHE A 192 2.09 13.70 -10.48
N LEU A 193 0.86 14.09 -10.85
CA LEU A 193 0.63 14.88 -12.06
C LEU A 193 1.29 16.25 -11.97
N GLY A 194 1.31 16.87 -10.79
CA GLY A 194 2.05 18.10 -10.50
C GLY A 194 3.56 17.93 -10.71
N ILE A 195 4.14 16.82 -10.26
CA ILE A 195 5.54 16.49 -10.52
C ILE A 195 5.81 16.35 -12.02
N VAL A 196 4.94 15.65 -12.76
CA VAL A 196 5.06 15.52 -14.22
C VAL A 196 4.96 16.88 -14.90
N PHE A 197 3.98 17.71 -14.50
CA PHE A 197 3.82 19.06 -15.01
C PHE A 197 5.06 19.92 -14.75
N GLY A 198 5.56 19.93 -13.51
CA GLY A 198 6.80 20.62 -13.14
C GLY A 198 8.00 20.16 -13.98
N ALA A 199 8.17 18.84 -14.15
CA ALA A 199 9.22 18.29 -15.01
C ALA A 199 9.07 18.72 -16.47
N THR A 200 7.85 18.80 -17.01
CA THR A 200 7.61 19.29 -18.38
C THR A 200 7.90 20.78 -18.52
N MET A 201 7.48 21.62 -17.56
CA MET A 201 7.75 23.05 -17.57
C MET A 201 9.24 23.33 -17.45
N TYR A 202 9.94 22.64 -16.54
CA TYR A 202 11.38 22.76 -16.39
C TYR A 202 12.12 22.38 -17.68
N ASN A 203 11.70 21.32 -18.37
CA ASN A 203 12.30 20.96 -19.66
C ASN A 203 12.06 22.00 -20.75
N ARG A 204 10.86 22.60 -20.81
CA ARG A 204 10.57 23.69 -21.76
C ARG A 204 11.42 24.92 -21.46
N TRP A 205 11.64 25.23 -20.19
CA TRP A 205 12.51 26.31 -19.76
C TRP A 205 13.97 26.06 -20.15
N LEU A 206 14.47 24.84 -19.97
CA LEU A 206 15.81 24.46 -20.44
C LEU A 206 15.96 24.60 -21.96
N GLU A 207 14.97 24.13 -22.73
CA GLU A 207 14.95 24.28 -24.19
C GLU A 207 14.93 25.77 -24.59
N HIS A 208 14.29 26.64 -23.80
CA HIS A 208 14.27 28.08 -24.04
C HIS A 208 15.64 28.76 -23.81
N ILE A 209 16.42 28.29 -22.83
CA ILE A 209 17.79 28.78 -22.54
C ILE A 209 18.84 28.17 -23.50
N GLY A 210 18.41 27.31 -24.42
CA GLY A 210 19.30 26.64 -25.38
C GLY A 210 19.98 25.39 -24.83
N GLU A 211 19.59 24.92 -23.65
CA GLU A 211 20.06 23.65 -23.10
C GLU A 211 19.26 22.46 -23.68
N LYS A 212 19.91 21.30 -23.78
CA LYS A 212 19.24 20.07 -24.26
C LYS A 212 18.21 19.59 -23.24
N GLY A 213 16.93 19.63 -23.63
CA GLY A 213 15.83 19.08 -22.85
C GLY A 213 16.04 17.61 -22.46
N ARG A 214 15.83 17.31 -21.18
CA ARG A 214 15.96 15.98 -20.57
C ARG A 214 14.64 15.22 -20.63
N ARG A 215 14.16 14.93 -21.85
CA ARG A 215 12.90 14.19 -22.10
C ARG A 215 12.80 12.84 -21.36
N GLY A 216 13.93 12.21 -21.05
CA GLY A 216 13.99 10.99 -20.25
C GLY A 216 13.51 11.14 -18.80
N VAL A 217 13.60 12.34 -18.22
CA VAL A 217 13.07 12.64 -16.87
C VAL A 217 11.54 12.62 -16.88
N ILE A 218 10.92 13.23 -17.90
CA ILE A 218 9.46 13.29 -18.03
C ILE A 218 8.85 11.88 -18.06
N TRP A 219 9.43 10.97 -18.85
CA TRP A 219 8.94 9.58 -18.93
C TRP A 219 9.10 8.80 -17.62
N ARG A 220 10.16 9.09 -16.84
CA ARG A 220 10.36 8.48 -15.53
C ARG A 220 9.37 9.02 -14.50
N CYS A 221 9.07 10.33 -14.52
CA CYS A 221 7.99 10.91 -13.71
C CYS A 221 6.63 10.32 -14.09
N LEU A 222 6.36 10.16 -15.39
CA LEU A 222 5.11 9.58 -15.87
C LEU A 222 4.94 8.11 -15.43
N GLY A 223 6.03 7.36 -15.27
CA GLY A 223 6.03 6.00 -14.72
C GLY A 223 5.55 5.88 -13.27
N LEU A 224 5.58 6.98 -12.50
CA LEU A 224 5.05 7.01 -11.12
C LEU A 224 3.52 7.02 -11.10
N VAL A 225 2.86 7.54 -12.15
CA VAL A 225 1.39 7.64 -12.19
C VAL A 225 0.71 6.25 -12.19
N PRO A 226 1.14 5.26 -13.00
CA PRO A 226 0.65 3.89 -12.89
C PRO A 226 0.86 3.23 -11.52
N LEU A 227 1.84 3.65 -10.73
CA LEU A 227 2.03 3.14 -9.37
C LEU A 227 0.92 3.61 -8.43
N VAL A 228 0.53 4.89 -8.53
CA VAL A 228 -0.60 5.45 -7.77
C VAL A 228 -1.90 4.74 -8.13
N TRP A 229 -2.11 4.52 -9.44
CA TRP A 229 -3.25 3.75 -9.92
C TRP A 229 -3.27 2.32 -9.39
N PHE A 230 -2.14 1.61 -9.40
CA PHE A 230 -2.03 0.27 -8.85
C PHE A 230 -2.32 0.26 -7.34
N PHE A 231 -1.76 1.24 -6.62
CA PHE A 231 -2.01 1.43 -5.19
C PHE A 231 -3.49 1.66 -4.88
N SER A 232 -4.23 2.33 -5.77
CA SER A 232 -5.64 2.64 -5.53
C SER A 232 -6.62 1.50 -5.78
N LEU A 233 -6.20 0.39 -6.39
CA LEU A 233 -7.10 -0.69 -6.79
C LEU A 233 -7.88 -1.28 -5.62
N LEU A 234 -7.20 -1.68 -4.55
CA LEU A 234 -7.84 -2.27 -3.38
C LEU A 234 -8.74 -1.27 -2.62
N PRO A 235 -8.27 -0.07 -2.22
CA PRO A 235 -9.11 0.83 -1.45
C PRO A 235 -10.32 1.33 -2.21
N LEU A 236 -10.18 1.71 -3.49
CA LEU A 236 -11.32 2.17 -4.28
C LEU A 236 -12.35 1.06 -4.50
N THR A 237 -11.92 -0.17 -4.79
CA THR A 237 -12.86 -1.30 -4.95
C THR A 237 -13.53 -1.67 -3.64
N MET A 238 -12.81 -1.60 -2.52
CA MET A 238 -13.35 -1.85 -1.17
C MET A 238 -14.43 -0.83 -0.80
N THR A 239 -14.14 0.47 -0.87
CA THR A 239 -15.10 1.49 -0.43
C THR A 239 -16.29 1.66 -1.36
N VAL A 240 -16.08 1.55 -2.68
CA VAL A 240 -17.21 1.59 -3.63
C VAL A 240 -18.10 0.36 -3.48
N SER A 241 -17.51 -0.83 -3.32
CA SER A 241 -18.30 -2.04 -3.10
C SER A 241 -19.08 -2.00 -1.79
N PHE A 242 -18.50 -1.40 -0.76
CA PHE A 242 -19.16 -1.16 0.51
C PHE A 242 -20.35 -0.21 0.38
N GLU A 243 -20.18 0.93 -0.30
CA GLU A 243 -21.26 1.89 -0.50
C GLU A 243 -22.42 1.26 -1.28
N ILE A 244 -22.10 0.52 -2.35
CA ILE A 244 -23.08 -0.24 -3.12
C ILE A 244 -23.83 -1.23 -2.21
N SER A 245 -23.11 -2.00 -1.39
CA SER A 245 -23.72 -2.97 -0.46
C SER A 245 -24.64 -2.29 0.55
N MET A 246 -24.25 -1.12 1.06
CA MET A 246 -25.06 -0.31 1.98
C MET A 246 -26.33 0.23 1.33
N GLU A 247 -26.25 0.79 0.12
CA GLU A 247 -27.42 1.31 -0.60
C GLU A 247 -28.42 0.19 -0.93
N PHE A 248 -27.93 -0.98 -1.37
CA PHE A 248 -28.80 -2.14 -1.60
C PHE A 248 -29.53 -2.58 -0.33
N LYS A 249 -28.86 -2.54 0.84
CA LYS A 249 -29.45 -2.91 2.14
C LYS A 249 -30.36 -1.82 2.72
N SER A 250 -30.14 -0.55 2.38
CA SER A 250 -30.92 0.56 2.91
C SER A 250 -32.26 0.74 2.18
N GLY A 251 -32.38 0.20 0.96
CA GLY A 251 -33.56 0.37 0.11
C GLY A 251 -33.75 1.81 -0.39
N MET A 252 -32.81 2.71 -0.10
CA MET A 252 -32.79 4.09 -0.57
C MET A 252 -31.80 4.19 -1.72
N LEU A 253 -32.31 4.00 -2.92
CA LEU A 253 -31.57 4.13 -4.17
C LEU A 253 -31.38 5.62 -4.52
N GLU A 254 -30.50 6.33 -3.82
CA GLU A 254 -29.99 7.61 -4.30
C GLU A 254 -29.00 7.36 -5.44
N LEU A 255 -29.51 6.95 -6.59
CA LEU A 255 -28.74 6.39 -7.71
C LEU A 255 -27.64 7.31 -8.27
N TRP A 256 -27.79 8.63 -8.16
CA TRP A 256 -26.97 9.56 -8.96
C TRP A 256 -25.50 9.63 -8.54
N PRO A 257 -25.14 9.86 -7.26
CA PRO A 257 -23.74 9.90 -6.83
C PRO A 257 -23.06 8.52 -6.93
N LEU A 258 -23.78 7.45 -6.61
CA LEU A 258 -23.28 6.08 -6.67
C LEU A 258 -22.97 5.65 -8.12
N VAL A 259 -23.88 5.92 -9.05
CA VAL A 259 -23.68 5.60 -10.48
C VAL A 259 -22.48 6.36 -11.04
N VAL A 260 -22.28 7.62 -10.65
CA VAL A 260 -21.12 8.41 -11.05
C VAL A 260 -19.83 7.83 -10.44
N ALA A 261 -19.82 7.50 -9.15
CA ALA A 261 -18.66 6.89 -8.49
C ALA A 261 -18.29 5.54 -9.12
N PHE A 262 -19.28 4.71 -9.44
CA PHE A 262 -19.10 3.43 -10.10
C PHE A 262 -18.60 3.56 -11.54
N LEU A 263 -19.14 4.51 -12.32
CA LEU A 263 -18.65 4.82 -13.67
C LEU A 263 -17.20 5.31 -13.66
N VAL A 264 -16.85 6.18 -12.71
CA VAL A 264 -15.48 6.66 -12.53
C VAL A 264 -14.56 5.51 -12.14
N LEU A 265 -14.98 4.62 -11.25
CA LEU A 265 -14.21 3.43 -10.86
C LEU A 265 -13.95 2.52 -12.07
N ILE A 266 -14.98 2.21 -12.87
CA ILE A 266 -14.84 1.41 -14.09
C ILE A 266 -13.87 2.10 -15.06
N LEU A 267 -14.02 3.40 -15.27
CA LEU A 267 -13.16 4.14 -16.18
C LEU A 267 -11.70 4.16 -15.72
N VAL A 268 -11.47 4.36 -14.42
CA VAL A 268 -10.13 4.41 -13.83
C VAL A 268 -9.49 3.02 -13.80
N ILE A 269 -10.19 1.99 -13.33
CA ILE A 269 -9.64 0.63 -13.19
C ILE A 269 -9.62 -0.11 -14.52
N CYS A 270 -10.79 -0.27 -15.16
CA CYS A 270 -10.90 -1.03 -16.41
C CYS A 270 -10.27 -0.26 -17.57
N GLY A 271 -10.44 1.07 -17.65
CA GLY A 271 -9.88 1.87 -18.74
C GLY A 271 -8.35 1.82 -18.80
N VAL A 272 -7.66 2.03 -17.67
CA VAL A 272 -6.19 1.90 -17.60
C VAL A 272 -5.77 0.48 -17.93
N THR A 273 -6.43 -0.53 -17.36
CA THR A 273 -6.13 -1.94 -17.64
C THR A 273 -6.24 -2.27 -19.14
N ILE A 274 -7.32 -1.85 -19.80
CA ILE A 274 -7.54 -2.06 -21.24
C ILE A 274 -6.43 -1.39 -22.05
N VAL A 275 -6.04 -0.16 -21.72
CA VAL A 275 -4.95 0.55 -22.39
C VAL A 275 -3.63 -0.21 -22.24
N VAL A 276 -3.28 -0.65 -21.02
CA VAL A 276 -2.06 -1.42 -20.76
C VAL A 276 -2.06 -2.73 -21.54
N VAL A 277 -3.15 -3.50 -21.46
CA VAL A 277 -3.29 -4.79 -22.17
C VAL A 277 -3.14 -4.59 -23.67
N ARG A 278 -3.83 -3.60 -24.25
CA ARG A 278 -3.74 -3.30 -25.67
C ARG A 278 -2.30 -2.97 -26.07
N ILE A 279 -1.60 -2.16 -25.28
CA ILE A 279 -0.20 -1.82 -25.53
C ILE A 279 0.69 -3.07 -25.45
N LEU A 280 0.52 -3.91 -24.43
CA LEU A 280 1.35 -5.10 -24.23
C LEU A 280 1.08 -6.21 -25.26
N LEU A 281 -0.15 -6.33 -25.75
CA LEU A 281 -0.51 -7.32 -26.77
C LEU A 281 0.05 -6.95 -28.15
N HIS A 282 -0.02 -5.67 -28.54
CA HIS A 282 0.37 -5.21 -29.87
C HIS A 282 1.85 -4.84 -30.02
N ARG A 283 2.66 -4.91 -28.96
CA ARG A 283 4.08 -4.54 -28.98
C ARG A 283 4.98 -5.77 -29.01
N THR A 284 5.97 -5.75 -29.90
CA THR A 284 7.01 -6.78 -29.95
C THR A 284 7.91 -6.72 -28.72
N GLU A 285 8.65 -7.80 -28.44
CA GLU A 285 9.59 -7.84 -27.31
C GLU A 285 10.62 -6.69 -27.35
N ARG A 286 11.13 -6.36 -28.55
CA ARG A 286 12.08 -5.26 -28.75
C ARG A 286 11.45 -3.91 -28.42
N ASP A 287 10.18 -3.73 -28.74
CA ASP A 287 9.46 -2.49 -28.44
C ASP A 287 9.18 -2.32 -26.95
N LEU A 288 8.85 -3.41 -26.25
CA LEU A 288 8.65 -3.39 -24.80
C LEU A 288 9.96 -3.09 -24.05
N ARG A 289 11.11 -3.54 -24.56
CA ARG A 289 12.42 -3.22 -23.99
C ARG A 289 12.84 -1.75 -24.20
N ARG A 290 12.16 -0.98 -25.07
CA ARG A 290 12.48 0.44 -25.26
C ARG A 290 12.23 1.24 -23.99
N PHE A 291 13.06 2.26 -23.78
CA PHE A 291 13.04 3.14 -22.61
C PHE A 291 11.64 3.67 -22.27
N ARG A 292 10.88 4.18 -23.25
CA ARG A 292 9.53 4.72 -23.02
C ARG A 292 8.55 3.68 -22.47
N SER A 293 8.50 2.50 -23.08
CA SER A 293 7.59 1.43 -22.67
C SER A 293 7.98 0.89 -21.29
N ARG A 294 9.29 0.76 -21.03
CA ARG A 294 9.80 0.29 -19.76
C ARG A 294 9.61 1.31 -18.63
N ALA A 295 9.69 2.61 -18.93
CA ALA A 295 9.43 3.67 -17.94
C ALA A 295 7.99 3.72 -17.50
N LEU A 296 7.05 3.62 -18.45
CA LEU A 296 5.64 3.76 -18.11
C LEU A 296 5.05 2.47 -17.51
N TRP A 297 5.43 1.33 -18.07
CA TRP A 297 4.73 0.06 -17.81
C TRP A 297 5.63 -1.04 -17.24
N GLY A 298 6.92 -0.75 -17.03
CA GLY A 298 7.91 -1.76 -16.62
C GLY A 298 7.57 -2.44 -15.29
N VAL A 299 6.88 -1.75 -14.38
CA VAL A 299 6.40 -2.32 -13.11
C VAL A 299 5.55 -3.59 -13.32
N PHE A 300 4.81 -3.68 -14.44
CA PHE A 300 3.87 -4.77 -14.69
C PHE A 300 4.49 -5.98 -15.41
N TYR A 301 5.53 -5.79 -16.22
CA TYR A 301 6.06 -6.88 -17.07
C TYR A 301 7.57 -7.00 -17.12
N ALA A 302 8.36 -6.06 -16.59
CA ALA A 302 9.81 -6.04 -16.84
C ALA A 302 10.53 -7.32 -16.37
N ASP A 303 10.03 -7.94 -15.30
CA ASP A 303 10.59 -9.16 -14.71
C ASP A 303 9.91 -10.45 -15.21
N CYS A 304 8.90 -10.32 -16.08
CA CYS A 304 8.15 -11.43 -16.67
C CYS A 304 8.76 -11.86 -18.01
N LYS A 305 8.59 -13.15 -18.35
CA LYS A 305 8.86 -13.65 -19.71
C LYS A 305 7.92 -12.96 -20.70
N TYR A 306 8.32 -12.81 -21.96
CA TYR A 306 7.45 -12.20 -22.98
C TYR A 306 6.10 -12.92 -23.11
N GLY A 307 6.09 -14.27 -23.01
CA GLY A 307 4.85 -15.06 -22.97
C GLY A 307 3.99 -14.79 -21.72
N GLY A 308 4.61 -14.49 -20.58
CA GLY A 308 3.96 -14.17 -19.31
C GLY A 308 3.69 -12.69 -19.08
N ARG A 309 3.81 -11.82 -20.09
CA ARG A 309 3.69 -10.36 -19.95
C ARG A 309 2.34 -9.87 -19.44
N LEU A 310 1.29 -10.69 -19.56
CA LEU A 310 -0.06 -10.40 -19.05
C LEU A 310 -0.28 -10.88 -17.61
N PHE A 311 0.73 -11.46 -16.96
CA PHE A 311 0.61 -11.95 -15.59
C PHE A 311 0.15 -10.89 -14.58
N PHE A 312 0.47 -9.61 -14.80
CA PHE A 312 -0.01 -8.51 -13.96
C PHE A 312 -1.54 -8.40 -13.89
N LEU A 313 -2.28 -8.93 -14.90
CA LEU A 313 -3.74 -8.98 -14.85
C LEU A 313 -4.24 -9.87 -13.73
N LEU A 314 -3.54 -10.96 -13.42
CA LEU A 314 -3.88 -11.82 -12.29
C LEU A 314 -3.69 -11.05 -10.97
N VAL A 315 -2.63 -10.25 -10.88
CA VAL A 315 -2.36 -9.42 -9.70
C VAL A 315 -3.47 -8.36 -9.53
N ILE A 316 -3.86 -7.68 -10.60
CA ILE A 316 -4.98 -6.72 -10.60
C ILE A 316 -6.28 -7.42 -10.19
N ALA A 317 -6.58 -8.57 -10.80
CA ALA A 317 -7.79 -9.33 -10.52
C ALA A 317 -7.85 -9.74 -9.05
N GLN A 318 -6.75 -10.25 -8.48
CA GLN A 318 -6.68 -10.60 -7.07
C GLN A 318 -6.94 -9.37 -6.17
N HIS A 319 -6.35 -8.22 -6.50
CA HIS A 319 -6.51 -6.98 -5.73
C HIS A 319 -7.96 -6.45 -5.77
N VAL A 320 -8.58 -6.47 -6.95
CA VAL A 320 -9.98 -6.07 -7.14
C VAL A 320 -10.91 -7.05 -6.42
N CYS A 321 -10.71 -8.36 -6.58
CA CYS A 321 -11.52 -9.37 -5.89
C CYS A 321 -11.40 -9.27 -4.37
N MET A 322 -10.20 -8.99 -3.85
CA MET A 322 -9.98 -8.76 -2.43
C MET A 322 -10.76 -7.55 -1.91
N GLY A 323 -10.69 -6.40 -2.61
CA GLY A 323 -11.47 -5.23 -2.24
C GLY A 323 -12.98 -5.49 -2.30
N MET A 324 -13.47 -6.16 -3.34
CA MET A 324 -14.87 -6.57 -3.45
C MET A 324 -15.32 -7.47 -2.30
N CYS A 325 -14.51 -8.46 -1.90
CA CYS A 325 -14.85 -9.35 -0.78
C CYS A 325 -15.00 -8.56 0.53
N LEU A 326 -14.11 -7.60 0.77
CA LEU A 326 -14.12 -6.76 1.98
C LEU A 326 -15.28 -5.76 2.00
N GLY A 327 -15.70 -5.27 0.84
CA GLY A 327 -16.78 -4.28 0.75
C GLY A 327 -18.19 -4.88 0.65
N LEU A 328 -18.37 -5.99 -0.08
CA LEU A 328 -19.70 -6.54 -0.35
C LEU A 328 -20.24 -7.41 0.80
N LEU A 329 -19.37 -8.22 1.39
CA LEU A 329 -19.76 -9.29 2.31
C LEU A 329 -19.73 -8.81 3.77
N ASP A 330 -20.63 -9.34 4.59
CA ASP A 330 -20.67 -9.04 6.04
C ASP A 330 -20.08 -10.17 6.90
N ASP A 331 -20.17 -11.41 6.42
CA ASP A 331 -19.73 -12.60 7.15
C ASP A 331 -18.21 -12.74 7.08
N SER A 332 -17.55 -12.53 8.22
CA SER A 332 -16.09 -12.58 8.33
C SER A 332 -15.48 -13.96 8.12
N MET A 333 -16.22 -15.03 8.41
CA MET A 333 -15.76 -16.39 8.11
C MET A 333 -15.72 -16.60 6.59
N VAL A 334 -16.79 -16.21 5.90
CA VAL A 334 -16.87 -16.29 4.43
C VAL A 334 -15.79 -15.43 3.78
N ILE A 335 -15.59 -14.20 4.26
CA ILE A 335 -14.54 -13.31 3.76
C ILE A 335 -13.16 -13.96 3.95
N LEU A 336 -12.83 -14.44 5.15
CA LEU A 336 -11.53 -15.07 5.41
C LEU A 336 -11.28 -16.29 4.50
N VAL A 337 -12.27 -17.16 4.34
CA VAL A 337 -12.16 -18.34 3.45
C VAL A 337 -11.95 -17.91 2.00
N LEU A 338 -12.68 -16.90 1.51
CA LEU A 338 -12.50 -16.36 0.16
C LEU A 338 -11.12 -15.73 -0.01
N LEU A 339 -10.64 -14.95 0.95
CA LEU A 339 -9.31 -14.34 0.90
C LEU A 339 -8.19 -15.41 0.88
N VAL A 340 -8.32 -16.46 1.70
CA VAL A 340 -7.38 -17.61 1.66
C VAL A 340 -7.43 -18.27 0.28
N THR A 341 -8.64 -18.55 -0.23
CA THR A 341 -8.83 -19.18 -1.54
C THR A 341 -8.21 -18.35 -2.67
N LEU A 342 -8.43 -17.04 -2.69
CA LEU A 342 -7.83 -16.12 -3.66
C LEU A 342 -6.29 -16.17 -3.65
N HIS A 343 -5.68 -16.17 -2.46
CA HIS A 343 -4.22 -16.22 -2.33
C HIS A 343 -3.64 -17.60 -2.70
N VAL A 344 -4.35 -18.69 -2.38
CA VAL A 344 -3.96 -20.05 -2.81
C VAL A 344 -4.07 -20.18 -4.33
N MET A 345 -5.17 -19.71 -4.94
CA MET A 345 -5.37 -19.71 -6.39
C MET A 345 -4.30 -18.86 -7.10
N PHE A 346 -3.91 -17.74 -6.53
CA PHE A 346 -2.79 -16.94 -7.04
C PHE A 346 -1.48 -17.74 -7.03
N LEU A 347 -1.15 -18.38 -5.90
CA LEU A 347 0.08 -19.17 -5.77
C LEU A 347 0.12 -20.36 -6.74
N VAL A 348 -0.99 -21.10 -6.86
CA VAL A 348 -1.14 -22.19 -7.84
C VAL A 348 -0.95 -21.65 -9.26
N THR A 349 -1.54 -20.51 -9.60
CA THR A 349 -1.40 -19.91 -10.93
C THR A 349 0.03 -19.47 -11.21
N VAL A 350 0.72 -18.87 -10.24
CA VAL A 350 2.16 -18.52 -10.34
C VAL A 350 3.00 -19.76 -10.59
N PHE A 351 2.69 -20.87 -9.91
CA PHE A 351 3.38 -22.14 -10.05
C PHE A 351 3.19 -22.73 -11.45
N LEU A 352 1.95 -22.79 -11.93
CA LEU A 352 1.60 -23.37 -13.24
C LEU A 352 2.11 -22.53 -14.41
N THR A 353 2.02 -21.20 -14.32
CA THR A 353 2.38 -20.31 -15.44
C THR A 353 3.87 -19.96 -15.48
N ASN A 354 4.59 -20.08 -14.35
CA ASN A 354 5.99 -19.69 -14.17
C ASN A 354 6.34 -18.38 -14.93
N PRO A 355 5.69 -17.26 -14.56
CA PRO A 355 5.65 -16.05 -15.40
C PRO A 355 6.97 -15.29 -15.42
N PHE A 356 7.86 -15.52 -14.44
CA PHE A 356 9.09 -14.77 -14.24
C PHE A 356 10.25 -15.27 -15.12
N GLN A 357 11.15 -14.37 -15.48
CA GLN A 357 12.38 -14.70 -16.20
C GLN A 357 13.34 -15.55 -15.34
N ASP A 358 14.16 -16.39 -15.97
CA ASP A 358 15.02 -17.33 -15.22
C ASP A 358 16.13 -16.60 -14.41
N GLY A 359 16.49 -15.37 -14.82
CA GLY A 359 17.41 -14.49 -14.10
C GLY A 359 16.80 -13.72 -12.91
N THR A 360 15.48 -13.72 -12.73
CA THR A 360 14.78 -12.92 -11.69
C THR A 360 14.40 -13.77 -10.47
N LEU A 361 15.38 -14.53 -9.95
CA LEU A 361 15.19 -15.45 -8.82
C LEU A 361 14.63 -14.78 -7.55
N LEU A 362 15.02 -13.53 -7.29
CA LEU A 362 14.51 -12.76 -6.13
C LEU A 362 13.03 -12.45 -6.24
N VAL A 363 12.55 -12.05 -7.43
CA VAL A 363 11.12 -11.79 -7.68
C VAL A 363 10.34 -13.06 -7.44
N LYS A 364 10.79 -14.17 -8.05
CA LYS A 364 10.15 -15.48 -7.90
C LYS A 364 10.06 -15.90 -6.43
N ARG A 365 11.19 -15.89 -5.70
CA ARG A 365 11.23 -16.25 -4.27
C ARG A 365 10.41 -15.29 -3.41
N GLY A 366 10.50 -14.00 -3.68
CA GLY A 366 9.74 -12.95 -3.00
C GLY A 366 8.24 -13.17 -3.11
N THR A 367 7.74 -13.44 -4.33
CA THR A 367 6.31 -13.73 -4.57
C THR A 367 5.83 -14.91 -3.74
N TYR A 368 6.57 -16.02 -3.72
CA TYR A 368 6.19 -17.19 -2.90
C TYR A 368 6.23 -16.87 -1.40
N VAL A 369 7.36 -16.36 -0.89
CA VAL A 369 7.54 -16.10 0.53
C VAL A 369 6.51 -15.10 1.05
N ILE A 370 6.33 -13.98 0.36
CA ILE A 370 5.36 -12.97 0.77
C ILE A 370 3.95 -13.55 0.72
N THR A 371 3.55 -14.23 -0.36
CA THR A 371 2.21 -14.85 -0.44
C THR A 371 1.98 -15.87 0.67
N THR A 372 3.00 -16.64 1.06
CA THR A 372 2.91 -17.55 2.21
C THR A 372 2.73 -16.77 3.52
N VAL A 373 3.47 -15.69 3.74
CA VAL A 373 3.28 -14.82 4.92
C VAL A 373 1.86 -14.22 4.92
N LYS A 374 1.35 -13.80 3.77
CA LYS A 374 -0.04 -13.35 3.59
C LYS A 374 -1.04 -14.40 4.05
N LEU A 375 -0.83 -15.65 3.65
CA LEU A 375 -1.67 -16.78 4.06
C LEU A 375 -1.56 -17.08 5.55
N VAL A 376 -0.36 -17.00 6.13
CA VAL A 376 -0.17 -17.15 7.59
C VAL A 376 -0.93 -16.06 8.35
N ASN A 377 -0.85 -14.81 7.92
CA ASN A 377 -1.63 -13.72 8.52
C ASN A 377 -3.14 -13.98 8.48
N LEU A 378 -3.66 -14.44 7.35
CA LEU A 378 -5.07 -14.82 7.24
C LEU A 378 -5.42 -16.03 8.12
N ALA A 379 -4.54 -17.02 8.21
CA ALA A 379 -4.71 -18.17 9.08
C ALA A 379 -4.76 -17.78 10.57
N LEU A 380 -3.88 -16.87 11.00
CA LEU A 380 -3.90 -16.31 12.35
C LEU A 380 -5.20 -15.55 12.63
N ALA A 381 -5.77 -14.87 11.63
CA ALA A 381 -7.02 -14.14 11.78
C ALA A 381 -8.23 -15.03 12.11
N PHE A 382 -8.23 -16.32 11.73
CA PHE A 382 -9.28 -17.28 12.14
C PHE A 382 -9.36 -17.43 13.66
N ALA A 383 -8.26 -17.23 14.40
CA ALA A 383 -8.25 -17.31 15.85
C ALA A 383 -9.17 -16.28 16.52
N PHE A 384 -9.48 -15.18 15.83
CA PHE A 384 -10.29 -14.08 16.35
C PHE A 384 -11.76 -14.14 15.93
N LEU A 385 -12.17 -15.20 15.21
CA LEU A 385 -13.57 -15.43 14.88
C LEU A 385 -14.40 -15.74 16.14
N PRO A 386 -15.70 -15.42 16.14
CA PRO A 386 -16.58 -15.69 17.29
C PRO A 386 -16.57 -17.17 17.73
N MET A 387 -16.44 -18.09 16.77
CA MET A 387 -16.39 -19.54 16.98
C MET A 387 -15.09 -20.07 17.61
N SER A 388 -14.06 -19.24 17.77
CA SER A 388 -12.77 -19.68 18.33
C SER A 388 -12.92 -20.11 19.79
N THR A 389 -12.33 -21.24 20.16
CA THR A 389 -12.33 -21.78 21.54
C THR A 389 -11.12 -21.37 22.36
N LEU A 390 -10.26 -20.48 21.83
CA LEU A 390 -9.06 -20.02 22.52
C LEU A 390 -9.40 -19.18 23.75
N SER A 391 -8.62 -19.38 24.82
CA SER A 391 -8.64 -18.52 26.00
C SER A 391 -8.05 -17.14 25.70
N VAL A 392 -8.34 -16.15 26.55
CA VAL A 392 -7.81 -14.78 26.41
C VAL A 392 -6.27 -14.75 26.28
N PRO A 393 -5.47 -15.46 27.11
CA PRO A 393 -4.03 -15.52 26.91
C PRO A 393 -3.61 -16.18 25.59
N GLY A 394 -4.42 -17.08 25.06
CA GLY A 394 -4.21 -17.69 23.74
C GLY A 394 -4.41 -16.68 22.61
N LEU A 395 -5.47 -15.87 22.68
CA LEU A 395 -5.74 -14.79 21.73
C LEU A 395 -4.62 -13.74 21.73
N ASP A 396 -4.12 -13.35 22.91
CA ASP A 396 -3.01 -12.41 23.04
C ASP A 396 -1.72 -12.94 22.43
N ARG A 397 -1.43 -14.24 22.60
CA ARG A 397 -0.26 -14.87 21.96
C ARG A 397 -0.37 -14.88 20.44
N VAL A 398 -1.55 -15.17 19.88
CA VAL A 398 -1.78 -15.13 18.43
C VAL A 398 -1.66 -13.71 17.89
N ALA A 399 -2.22 -12.72 18.60
CA ALA A 399 -2.10 -11.31 18.22
C ALA A 399 -0.64 -10.83 18.27
N ASN A 400 0.13 -11.20 19.29
CA ASN A 400 1.55 -10.91 19.38
C ASN A 400 2.36 -11.60 18.26
N ALA A 401 2.03 -12.85 17.91
CA ALA A 401 2.65 -13.54 16.78
C ALA A 401 2.36 -12.83 15.46
N PHE A 402 1.12 -12.36 15.26
CA PHE A 402 0.75 -11.57 14.08
C PHE A 402 1.56 -10.27 14.02
N ILE A 403 1.59 -9.48 15.09
CA ILE A 403 2.35 -8.21 15.12
C ILE A 403 3.85 -8.47 14.91
N GLY A 404 4.42 -9.45 15.61
CA GLY A 404 5.83 -9.80 15.53
C GLY A 404 6.24 -10.22 14.11
N LEU A 405 5.47 -11.12 13.48
CA LEU A 405 5.71 -11.56 12.10
C LEU A 405 5.71 -10.37 11.12
N ASN A 406 4.68 -9.54 11.16
CA ASN A 406 4.55 -8.40 10.25
C ASN A 406 5.62 -7.33 10.50
N SER A 407 5.98 -7.11 11.78
CA SER A 407 7.06 -6.19 12.16
C SER A 407 8.41 -6.63 11.59
N ILE A 408 8.75 -7.92 11.72
CA ILE A 408 10.00 -8.48 11.18
C ILE A 408 10.06 -8.30 9.67
N VAL A 409 8.96 -8.61 8.96
CA VAL A 409 8.91 -8.49 7.50
C VAL A 409 9.06 -7.04 7.06
N ILE A 410 8.31 -6.11 7.65
CA ILE A 410 8.36 -4.68 7.29
C ILE A 410 9.72 -4.07 7.60
N ILE A 411 10.27 -4.31 8.80
CA ILE A 411 11.57 -3.77 9.20
C ILE A 411 12.68 -4.39 8.35
N GLY A 412 12.66 -5.70 8.12
CA GLY A 412 13.64 -6.38 7.27
C GLY A 412 13.65 -5.83 5.84
N TRP A 413 12.47 -5.55 5.28
CA TRP A 413 12.35 -4.94 3.97
C TRP A 413 12.81 -3.48 3.96
N CYS A 414 12.51 -2.72 5.02
CA CYS A 414 13.01 -1.35 5.19
C CYS A 414 14.54 -1.31 5.24
N ILE A 415 15.18 -2.19 6.01
CA ILE A 415 16.65 -2.32 6.04
C ILE A 415 17.19 -2.59 4.63
N ARG A 416 16.56 -3.51 3.89
CA ARG A 416 16.93 -3.78 2.49
C ARG A 416 16.80 -2.53 1.62
N HIS A 417 15.71 -1.77 1.72
CA HIS A 417 15.53 -0.53 0.97
C HIS A 417 16.59 0.52 1.33
N VAL A 418 16.90 0.70 2.62
CA VAL A 418 17.97 1.60 3.08
C VAL A 418 19.31 1.20 2.46
N LEU A 419 19.64 -0.10 2.41
CA LEU A 419 20.88 -0.58 1.81
C LEU A 419 20.95 -0.34 0.30
N ILE A 420 19.84 -0.54 -0.43
CA ILE A 420 19.77 -0.24 -1.87
C ILE A 420 19.92 1.26 -2.10
N PHE A 421 19.26 2.09 -1.28
CA PHE A 421 19.37 3.54 -1.34
C PHE A 421 20.79 4.02 -1.03
N GLY A 422 21.46 3.47 -0.02
CA GLY A 422 22.86 3.79 0.26
C GLY A 422 23.77 3.51 -0.93
N LYS A 423 23.58 2.37 -1.62
CA LYS A 423 24.32 2.07 -2.86
C LYS A 423 23.97 3.02 -4.01
N LEU A 424 22.71 3.44 -4.11
CA LEU A 424 22.25 4.44 -5.07
C LEU A 424 22.97 5.78 -4.85
N VAL A 425 23.06 6.26 -3.61
CA VAL A 425 23.76 7.50 -3.24
C VAL A 425 25.25 7.42 -3.57
N ILE A 426 25.91 6.29 -3.26
CA ILE A 426 27.31 6.06 -3.62
C ILE A 426 27.50 6.05 -5.15
N ALA A 427 26.57 5.47 -5.90
CA ALA A 427 26.63 5.49 -7.36
C ALA A 427 26.42 6.91 -7.92
N SER A 428 25.50 7.69 -7.33
CA SER A 428 25.24 9.07 -7.72
C SER A 428 26.46 9.97 -7.53
N THR A 429 27.10 9.89 -6.37
CA THR A 429 28.31 10.67 -6.06
C THR A 429 29.46 10.34 -7.00
N LYS A 430 29.63 9.05 -7.38
CA LYS A 430 30.63 8.65 -8.39
C LYS A 430 30.35 9.27 -9.75
N VAL A 431 29.10 9.23 -10.21
CA VAL A 431 28.70 9.84 -11.49
C VAL A 431 28.95 11.35 -11.49
N GLU A 432 28.65 12.03 -10.38
CA GLU A 432 28.89 13.46 -10.23
C GLU A 432 30.38 13.80 -10.30
N PHE A 433 31.21 13.02 -9.62
CA PHE A 433 32.67 13.18 -9.64
C PHE A 433 33.24 12.97 -11.05
N GLU A 434 32.80 11.93 -11.76
CA GLU A 434 33.20 11.66 -13.15
C GLU A 434 32.80 12.81 -14.09
N ASN A 435 31.57 13.32 -13.95
CA ASN A 435 31.08 14.44 -14.75
C ASN A 435 31.83 15.74 -14.45
N TRP A 436 32.20 15.97 -13.19
CA TRP A 436 33.05 17.10 -12.81
C TRP A 436 34.44 16.99 -13.42
N ASN A 437 35.07 15.82 -13.33
CA ASN A 437 36.40 15.60 -13.90
C ASN A 437 36.41 15.75 -15.43
N ALA A 438 35.38 15.23 -16.11
CA ALA A 438 35.23 15.38 -17.56
C ALA A 438 35.06 16.86 -17.98
N ARG A 439 34.30 17.65 -17.21
CA ARG A 439 34.14 19.10 -17.48
C ARG A 439 35.46 19.86 -17.28
N ASN A 440 36.23 19.53 -16.25
CA ASN A 440 37.53 20.16 -16.02
C ASN A 440 38.55 19.81 -17.11
N LEU A 441 38.57 18.55 -17.57
CA LEU A 441 39.40 18.12 -18.70
C LEU A 441 39.03 18.86 -19.98
N GLN A 442 37.73 19.02 -20.27
CA GLN A 442 37.26 19.78 -21.43
C GLN A 442 37.66 21.26 -21.32
N ALA A 443 37.45 21.88 -20.15
CA ALA A 443 37.86 23.27 -19.93
C ALA A 443 39.38 23.47 -20.07
N ALA A 444 40.20 22.53 -19.60
CA ALA A 444 41.64 22.58 -19.79
C ALA A 444 42.04 22.47 -21.28
N TYR A 445 41.35 21.62 -22.05
CA TYR A 445 41.57 21.49 -23.49
C TYR A 445 41.16 22.75 -24.26
N ASP A 446 40.06 23.39 -23.86
CA ASP A 446 39.54 24.63 -24.49
C ASP A 446 40.36 25.89 -24.14
N ILE A 447 41.19 25.84 -23.08
CA ILE A 447 42.18 26.89 -22.76
C ILE A 447 43.48 26.71 -23.58
N SER A 448 43.81 25.47 -23.97
CA SER A 448 44.99 25.11 -24.77
C SER A 448 45.00 25.45 -26.28
N PRO A 449 43.94 25.94 -26.97
CA PRO A 449 44.05 26.31 -28.39
C PRO A 449 44.93 27.56 -28.59
N SER A 450 45.04 28.39 -27.55
CA SER A 450 45.87 29.61 -27.56
C SER A 450 47.37 29.32 -27.56
N SER A 451 47.80 28.19 -26.97
CA SER A 451 49.21 27.76 -26.94
C SER A 451 49.67 27.16 -28.28
N TYR A 452 48.77 26.56 -29.06
CA TYR A 452 49.07 26.12 -30.43
C TYR A 452 49.16 27.31 -31.42
N GLN A 453 48.33 28.34 -31.25
CA GLN A 453 48.39 29.55 -32.08
C GLN A 453 49.64 30.40 -31.79
N LEU A 454 50.13 30.46 -30.53
CA LEU A 454 51.38 31.15 -30.20
C LEU A 454 52.63 30.38 -30.66
N ALA A 455 52.63 29.05 -30.64
CA ALA A 455 53.77 28.24 -31.11
C ALA A 455 53.94 28.26 -32.63
N VAL A 456 52.87 28.51 -33.39
CA VAL A 456 52.92 28.65 -34.87
C VAL A 456 53.27 30.08 -35.31
N LYS A 457 53.00 31.10 -34.47
CA LYS A 457 53.31 32.51 -34.79
C LYS A 457 54.73 32.95 -34.44
N THR A 458 55.51 32.13 -33.74
CA THR A 458 56.95 32.34 -33.49
C THR A 458 57.85 31.58 -34.48
N ARG A 459 57.29 31.05 -35.57
CA ARG A 459 58.02 30.29 -36.61
C ARG A 459 57.82 30.81 -38.03
N TYR A 460 57.52 32.10 -38.18
CA TYR A 460 57.65 32.83 -39.45
C TYR A 460 58.46 34.09 -39.24
#